data_AF-A0A2M7TLF6-F1
#
_entry.id   AF-A0A2M7TLF6-F1
#
_cell.length_a   1.000
_cell.length_b   1.000
_cell.length_c   1.000
_cell.angle_alpha   90.00
_cell.angle_beta   90.00
_cell.angle_gamma   90.00
#
_symmetry.space_group_name_H-M   'P 1'
#
loop_
_entity.id
_entity.type
_entity.pdbx_description
1 polymer ?
#
loop_
_entity_poly.entity_id
_entity_poly.type
_entity_poly.pdbx_seq_one_letter_code
_entity_poly.pdbx_strand_id
1 'polypeptide(L)'
;LRNKDLANFSTDLLRVSYWIYHQNDSLAMEALDFCRKNYSGIKTRLGCYKNVWDEIKKIEEVEANRMHAAERALTLSRILIMYS
;
A
#
# COMPACT_ATOMS: atom_id res chain seq x y z
N LEU A 1 -2.63 -17.85 3.30
CA LEU A 1 -3.32 -16.56 3.09
C LEU A 1 -4.13 -16.68 1.84
N ARG A 2 -5.42 -16.39 1.94
CA ARG A 2 -6.33 -16.55 0.80
C ARG A 2 -6.00 -15.43 -0.16
N ASN A 3 -5.81 -15.77 -1.42
CA ASN A 3 -5.65 -14.87 -2.57
C ASN A 3 -6.52 -13.58 -2.49
N LYS A 4 -7.74 -13.69 -1.94
CA LYS A 4 -8.65 -12.57 -1.69
C LYS A 4 -8.08 -11.43 -0.84
N ASP A 5 -7.29 -11.71 0.21
CA ASP A 5 -6.76 -10.66 1.08
C ASP A 5 -5.71 -9.81 0.36
N LEU A 6 -4.89 -10.44 -0.50
CA LEU A 6 -3.91 -9.75 -1.33
C LEU A 6 -4.59 -8.88 -2.41
N ALA A 7 -5.65 -9.38 -3.02
CA ALA A 7 -6.44 -8.61 -4.00
C ALA A 7 -7.14 -7.40 -3.36
N ASN A 8 -7.70 -7.57 -2.15
CA ASN A 8 -8.29 -6.47 -1.40
C ASN A 8 -7.24 -5.43 -1.00
N PHE A 9 -6.09 -5.89 -0.47
CA PHE A 9 -5.01 -4.99 -0.08
C PHE A 9 -4.45 -4.22 -1.28
N SER A 10 -4.30 -4.88 -2.44
CA SER A 10 -3.98 -4.20 -3.70
C SER A 10 -4.97 -3.06 -3.99
N THR A 11 -6.27 -3.34 -3.89
CA THR A 11 -7.30 -2.35 -4.20
C THR A 11 -7.23 -1.15 -3.25
N ASP A 12 -6.97 -1.37 -1.97
CA ASP A 12 -6.83 -0.28 -1.00
C ASP A 12 -5.57 0.56 -1.24
N LEU A 13 -4.43 -0.06 -1.59
CA LEU A 13 -3.23 0.69 -1.95
C LEU A 13 -3.38 1.48 -3.26
N LEU A 14 -4.19 1.01 -4.19
CA LEU A 14 -4.54 1.79 -5.37
C LEU A 14 -5.32 3.06 -4.98
N ARG A 15 -6.26 2.96 -4.03
CA ARG A 15 -6.97 4.15 -3.49
C ARG A 15 -6.03 5.09 -2.77
N VAL A 16 -5.10 4.57 -1.96
CA VAL A 16 -4.07 5.36 -1.29
C VAL A 16 -3.23 6.14 -2.30
N SER A 17 -2.75 5.49 -3.37
CA SER A 17 -2.02 6.17 -4.44
C SER A 17 -2.81 7.35 -5.03
N TYR A 18 -4.08 7.12 -5.35
CA TYR A 18 -4.98 8.14 -5.85
C TYR A 18 -5.14 9.31 -4.85
N TRP A 19 -5.40 9.02 -3.57
CA TRP A 19 -5.56 10.06 -2.55
C TRP A 19 -4.29 10.88 -2.31
N ILE A 20 -3.12 10.24 -2.26
CA ILE A 20 -1.83 10.93 -2.14
C ILE A 20 -1.63 11.87 -3.33
N TYR A 21 -1.87 11.40 -4.56
CA TYR A 21 -1.73 12.20 -5.77
C TYR A 21 -2.66 13.43 -5.77
N HIS A 22 -3.89 13.25 -5.29
CA HIS A 22 -4.90 14.31 -5.17
C HIS A 22 -4.80 15.14 -3.87
N GLN A 23 -3.73 15.00 -3.09
CA GLN A 23 -3.49 15.75 -1.85
C GLN A 23 -4.54 15.52 -0.75
N ASN A 24 -5.18 14.36 -0.74
CA ASN A 24 -6.13 13.93 0.29
C ASN A 24 -5.42 13.10 1.36
N ASP A 25 -4.46 13.70 2.06
CA ASP A 25 -3.55 12.98 2.97
C ASP A 25 -4.25 12.32 4.15
N SER A 26 -5.30 12.94 4.70
CA SER A 26 -6.09 12.34 5.79
C SER A 26 -6.67 10.98 5.38
N LEU A 27 -7.32 10.92 4.20
CA LEU A 27 -7.91 9.68 3.69
C LEU A 27 -6.83 8.64 3.38
N ALA A 28 -5.69 9.08 2.84
CA ALA A 28 -4.56 8.19 2.58
C ALA A 28 -4.04 7.56 3.88
N MET A 29 -3.82 8.36 4.92
CA MET A 29 -3.30 7.87 6.20
C MET A 29 -4.31 6.97 6.93
N GLU A 30 -5.59 7.33 6.93
CA GLU A 30 -6.67 6.49 7.49
C GLU A 30 -6.72 5.12 6.80
N ALA A 31 -6.58 5.10 5.48
CA ALA A 31 -6.57 3.85 4.72
C ALA A 31 -5.31 3.01 4.94
N LEU A 32 -4.14 3.64 5.13
CA LEU A 32 -2.92 2.93 5.48
C LEU A 32 -3.02 2.29 6.88
N ASP A 33 -3.60 2.99 7.85
CA ASP A 33 -3.87 2.43 9.18
C ASP A 33 -4.87 1.26 9.11
N PHE A 34 -5.95 1.41 8.32
CA PHE A 34 -6.87 0.31 8.02
C PHE A 34 -6.13 -0.90 7.43
N CYS A 35 -5.23 -0.67 6.46
CA CYS A 35 -4.46 -1.75 5.83
C CYS A 35 -3.58 -2.49 6.83
N ARG A 36 -2.87 -1.77 7.71
CA ARG A 36 -2.02 -2.38 8.75
C ARG A 36 -2.83 -3.28 9.67
N LYS A 37 -4.02 -2.81 10.11
CA LYS A 37 -4.89 -3.57 11.01
C LYS A 37 -5.46 -4.82 10.34
N ASN A 38 -6.00 -4.69 9.15
CA ASN A 38 -6.78 -5.75 8.50
C ASN A 38 -5.93 -6.73 7.70
N TYR A 39 -4.74 -6.35 7.25
CA TYR A 39 -3.86 -7.20 6.44
C TYR A 39 -2.59 -7.64 7.17
N SER A 40 -2.45 -7.38 8.47
CA SER A 40 -1.27 -7.76 9.28
C SER A 40 -0.83 -9.22 9.13
N GLY A 41 -1.76 -10.14 8.83
CA GLY A 41 -1.49 -11.56 8.64
C GLY A 41 -0.86 -11.95 7.30
N ILE A 42 -0.73 -11.05 6.32
CA ILE A 42 -0.19 -11.38 4.99
C ILE A 42 1.31 -11.74 5.03
N LYS A 43 1.77 -12.51 4.03
CA LYS A 43 3.20 -12.81 3.87
C LYS A 43 3.93 -11.49 3.64
N THR A 44 4.94 -11.26 4.47
CA THR A 44 5.74 -10.02 4.42
C THR A 44 6.59 -9.93 3.16
N ARG A 45 7.11 -11.07 2.67
CA ARG A 45 7.89 -11.14 1.44
C ARG A 45 6.99 -11.37 0.22
N LEU A 46 6.99 -10.40 -0.71
CA LEU A 46 6.22 -10.43 -1.95
C LEU A 46 7.03 -9.83 -3.10
N GLY A 47 7.19 -10.58 -4.19
CA GLY A 47 8.02 -10.18 -5.33
C GLY A 47 9.45 -9.80 -4.95
N CYS A 48 9.86 -8.60 -5.33
CA CYS A 48 11.18 -8.03 -5.00
C CYS A 48 11.27 -7.48 -3.56
N TYR A 49 10.14 -7.32 -2.85
CA TYR A 49 10.13 -6.76 -1.51
C TYR A 49 10.38 -7.84 -0.46
N LYS A 50 11.41 -7.61 0.36
CA LYS A 50 11.70 -8.44 1.53
C LYS A 50 10.60 -8.34 2.58
N ASN A 51 10.02 -7.14 2.73
CA ASN A 51 8.95 -6.85 3.65
C ASN A 51 8.05 -5.73 3.08
N VAL A 52 6.79 -6.05 2.78
CA VAL A 52 5.80 -5.08 2.29
C VAL A 52 5.51 -3.96 3.29
N TRP A 53 5.65 -4.22 4.59
CA TRP A 53 5.39 -3.21 5.62
C TRP A 53 6.45 -2.11 5.68
N ASP A 54 7.68 -2.42 5.25
CA ASP A 54 8.72 -1.41 5.11
C ASP A 54 8.40 -0.45 3.95
N GLU A 55 7.76 -0.97 2.89
CA GLU A 55 7.29 -0.15 1.76
C GLU A 55 6.09 0.72 2.15
N ILE A 56 5.17 0.19 2.98
CA ILE A 56 4.09 1.00 3.57
C ILE A 56 4.65 2.16 4.40
N LYS A 57 5.66 1.91 5.24
CA LYS A 57 6.30 2.98 6.02
C LYS A 57 6.87 4.09 5.14
N LYS A 58 7.48 3.74 4.01
CA LYS A 58 7.99 4.73 3.03
C LYS A 58 6.86 5.49 2.32
N ILE A 59 5.68 4.90 2.19
CA ILE A 59 4.50 5.60 1.63
C ILE A 59 3.97 6.64 2.61
N GLU A 60 4.06 6.39 3.93
CA GLU A 60 3.64 7.33 4.98
C GLU A 60 4.50 8.61 5.00
N GLU A 61 5.72 8.58 4.45
CA GLU A 61 6.62 9.73 4.30
C GLU A 61 6.18 10.68 3.15
N VAL A 62 4.87 10.93 3.02
CA VAL A 62 4.25 11.68 1.91
C VAL A 62 4.82 13.08 1.75
N GLU A 63 5.08 13.77 2.87
CA GLU A 63 5.59 15.15 2.86
C GLU A 63 7.00 15.28 2.25
N ALA A 64 7.81 14.22 2.31
CA ALA A 64 9.15 14.23 1.76
C ALA A 64 9.15 14.21 0.22
N ASN A 65 8.25 13.44 -0.40
CA ASN A 65 8.08 13.40 -1.85
C ASN A 65 6.75 12.72 -2.25
N ARG A 66 5.70 13.54 -2.40
CA ARG A 66 4.33 13.09 -2.70
C ARG A 66 4.22 12.22 -3.94
N MET A 67 4.85 12.60 -5.05
CA MET A 67 4.77 11.81 -6.29
C MET A 67 5.39 10.43 -6.08
N HIS A 68 6.56 10.35 -5.43
CA HIS A 68 7.18 9.07 -5.12
C HIS A 68 6.33 8.20 -4.17
N ALA A 69 5.67 8.81 -3.18
CA ALA A 69 4.78 8.07 -2.29
C ALA A 69 3.57 7.49 -3.04
N ALA A 70 2.95 8.28 -3.94
CA ALA A 70 1.86 7.83 -4.80
C ALA A 70 2.30 6.70 -5.75
N GLU A 71 3.45 6.84 -6.40
CA GLU A 71 4.00 5.81 -7.29
C GLU A 71 4.36 4.53 -6.54
N ARG A 72 4.91 4.64 -5.32
CA ARG A 72 5.24 3.49 -4.48
C ARG A 72 3.99 2.73 -4.07
N ALA A 73 2.93 3.44 -3.66
CA ALA A 73 1.63 2.84 -3.35
C ALA A 73 1.03 2.13 -4.56
N LEU A 74 1.07 2.75 -5.73
CA LEU A 74 0.63 2.14 -6.99
C LEU A 74 1.43 0.88 -7.32
N THR A 75 2.76 0.97 -7.27
CA THR A 75 3.66 -0.15 -7.57
C THR A 75 3.41 -1.33 -6.64
N LEU A 76 3.25 -1.06 -5.33
CA LEU A 76 2.95 -2.10 -4.36
C LEU A 76 1.57 -2.74 -4.61
N SER A 77 0.56 -1.95 -5.01
CA SER A 77 -0.74 -2.50 -5.42
C SER A 77 -0.60 -3.49 -6.57
N ARG A 78 0.17 -3.14 -7.61
CA ARG A 78 0.38 -3.99 -8.78
C ARG A 78 1.10 -5.29 -8.43
N ILE A 79 2.07 -5.24 -7.51
CA ILE A 79 2.74 -6.44 -7.03
C ILE A 79 1.77 -7.32 -6.24
N LEU A 80 0.98 -6.74 -5.31
CA LEU A 80 0.03 -7.51 -4.52
C LEU A 80 -0.96 -8.31 -5.36
N ILE A 81 -1.54 -7.70 -6.41
CA ILE A 81 -2.48 -8.39 -7.30
C ILE A 81 -1.82 -9.46 -8.19
N MET A 82 -0.53 -9.31 -8.54
CA MET A 82 0.19 -10.34 -9.30
C MET A 82 0.43 -11.62 -8.49
N TYR A 83 0.46 -11.51 -7.16
CA TYR A 83 0.68 -12.62 -6.23
C TYR A 83 -0.60 -13.02 -5.47
N SER A 84 -1.75 -12.45 -5.84
CA SER A 84 -3.05 -12.78 -5.29
C SER A 84 -3.71 -13.95 -6.01
#